data_AF-A0A6B0UIT9-F1
#
_entry.id   AF-A0A6B0UIT9-F1
#
_cell.length_a   1.000
_cell.length_b   1.000
_cell.length_c   1.000
_cell.angle_alpha   90.00
_cell.angle_beta   90.00
_cell.angle_gamma   90.00
#
_symmetry.space_group_name_H-M   'P 1'
#
loop_
_entity.id
_entity.type
_entity.pdbx_description
1 polymer ?
#
loop_
_entity_poly.entity_id
_entity_poly.type
_entity_poly.pdbx_seq_one_letter_code
_entity_poly.pdbx_strand_id
1 'polypeptide(L)'
;MVRDMCQVVSMLASLLFILTTLVTQGHCDDCDPSEIEKYFEDTPDAWKLVKDFLGVFYLMYHSKNPKFDESHSCLRALRQGVYSNKHMATYRFYYSAQDLKVGFKSSGK
;
A
#
# COMPACT_ATOMS: atom_id res chain seq x y z
N MET A 1 -43.11 -5.18 -31.01
CA MET A 1 -42.53 -5.68 -29.75
C MET A 1 -41.01 -5.86 -29.82
N VAL A 2 -40.46 -6.51 -30.86
CA VAL A 2 -39.00 -6.77 -30.98
C VAL A 2 -38.13 -5.49 -31.01
N ARG A 3 -38.58 -4.44 -31.72
CA ARG A 3 -37.87 -3.14 -31.78
C ARG A 3 -37.73 -2.45 -30.42
N ASP A 4 -38.75 -2.56 -29.58
CA ASP A 4 -38.81 -1.93 -28.26
C ASP A 4 -37.85 -2.64 -27.27
N MET A 5 -37.85 -3.98 -27.30
CA MET A 5 -36.93 -4.80 -26.52
C MET A 5 -35.46 -4.56 -26.90
N CYS A 6 -35.14 -4.43 -28.20
CA CYS A 6 -33.78 -4.11 -28.64
C CYS A 6 -33.31 -2.72 -28.17
N GLN A 7 -34.22 -1.76 -28.05
CA GLN A 7 -33.91 -0.42 -27.56
C GLN A 7 -33.64 -0.44 -26.05
N VAL A 8 -34.45 -1.16 -25.28
CA VAL A 8 -34.23 -1.36 -23.83
C VAL A 8 -32.91 -2.08 -23.56
N VAL A 9 -32.61 -3.15 -24.32
CA VAL A 9 -31.35 -3.89 -24.18
C VAL A 9 -30.15 -3.00 -24.52
N SER A 10 -30.24 -2.20 -25.58
CA SER A 10 -29.18 -1.24 -25.93
C SER A 10 -28.96 -0.19 -24.84
N MET A 11 -30.03 0.35 -24.26
CA MET A 11 -29.92 1.32 -23.16
C MET A 11 -29.27 0.73 -21.91
N LEU A 12 -29.66 -0.50 -21.54
CA LEU A 12 -29.07 -1.20 -20.39
C LEU A 12 -27.59 -1.54 -20.64
N ALA A 13 -27.24 -1.95 -21.85
CA ALA A 13 -25.85 -2.22 -22.22
C ALA A 13 -24.99 -0.95 -22.17
N SER A 14 -25.51 0.19 -22.64
CA SER A 14 -24.81 1.48 -22.54
C SER A 14 -24.65 1.92 -21.08
N LEU A 15 -25.68 1.75 -20.25
CA LEU A 15 -25.61 2.07 -18.82
C LEU A 15 -24.55 1.19 -18.11
N LEU A 16 -24.54 -0.11 -18.38
CA LEU A 16 -23.54 -1.04 -17.85
C LEU A 16 -22.13 -0.67 -18.28
N PHE A 17 -21.94 -0.28 -19.54
CA PHE A 17 -20.66 0.22 -20.05
C PHE A 17 -20.21 1.49 -19.32
N ILE A 18 -21.10 2.46 -19.15
CA ILE A 18 -20.80 3.71 -18.43
C ILE A 18 -20.42 3.41 -16.98
N LEU A 19 -21.18 2.54 -16.29
CA LEU A 19 -20.89 2.14 -14.92
C LEU A 19 -19.56 1.39 -14.80
N THR A 20 -19.25 0.47 -15.72
CA THR A 20 -17.96 -0.22 -15.73
C THR A 20 -16.81 0.72 -16.04
N THR A 21 -16.98 1.69 -16.93
CA THR A 21 -15.95 2.73 -17.18
C THR A 21 -15.74 3.62 -15.96
N LEU A 22 -16.81 4.00 -15.23
CA LEU A 22 -16.70 4.77 -14.00
C LEU A 22 -15.99 4.00 -12.88
N VAL A 23 -16.31 2.72 -12.70
CA VAL A 23 -15.68 1.86 -11.70
C VAL A 23 -14.21 1.58 -12.04
N THR A 24 -13.86 1.47 -13.33
CA THR A 24 -12.49 1.19 -13.77
C THR A 24 -11.61 2.44 -13.86
N GLN A 25 -12.16 3.60 -14.23
CA GLN A 25 -11.44 4.88 -14.23
C GLN A 25 -11.34 5.51 -12.84
N GLY A 26 -12.35 5.34 -11.97
CA GLY A 26 -12.30 5.77 -10.57
C GLY A 26 -11.30 5.00 -9.71
N HIS A 27 -10.61 4.02 -10.28
CA HIS A 27 -9.56 3.23 -9.61
C HIS A 27 -8.14 3.70 -9.96
N CYS A 28 -7.99 4.80 -10.70
CA CYS A 28 -6.70 5.31 -11.18
C CYS A 28 -6.39 6.76 -10.80
N ASP A 29 -7.15 7.36 -9.89
CA ASP A 29 -6.60 8.45 -9.09
C ASP A 29 -5.76 7.78 -8.00
N ASP A 30 -4.50 7.47 -8.36
CA ASP A 30 -3.43 7.25 -7.39
C ASP A 30 -3.64 8.27 -6.27
N CYS A 31 -3.98 7.77 -5.09
CA CYS A 31 -4.22 8.51 -3.86
C CYS A 31 -3.28 9.72 -3.77
N ASP A 32 -3.69 10.89 -4.27
CA ASP A 32 -2.89 12.08 -4.17
C ASP A 32 -2.83 12.39 -2.68
N PRO A 33 -1.66 12.23 -2.03
CA PRO A 33 -1.58 12.39 -0.59
C PRO A 33 -2.06 13.78 -0.15
N SER A 34 -1.92 14.78 -1.03
CA SER A 34 -2.37 16.16 -0.77
C SER A 34 -3.89 16.28 -0.69
N GLU A 35 -4.63 15.46 -1.43
CA GLU A 35 -6.09 15.43 -1.39
C GLU A 35 -6.63 14.61 -0.20
N ILE A 36 -5.79 13.79 0.42
CA ILE A 36 -6.17 12.99 1.60
C ILE A 36 -6.05 13.81 2.89
N GLU A 37 -5.13 14.78 2.94
CA GLU A 37 -4.90 15.63 4.12
C GLU A 37 -6.17 16.32 4.63
N LYS A 38 -7.09 16.69 3.73
CA LYS A 38 -8.36 17.35 4.06
C LYS A 38 -9.35 16.49 4.84
N TYR A 39 -9.16 15.17 4.86
CA TYR A 39 -10.07 14.23 5.54
C TYR A 39 -9.61 13.87 6.95
N PHE A 40 -8.43 14.30 7.39
CA PHE A 40 -7.99 14.10 8.77
C PHE A 40 -8.46 15.25 9.67
N GLU A 41 -8.93 14.92 10.88
CA GLU A 41 -9.25 15.93 11.90
C GLU A 41 -7.99 16.73 12.29
N ASP A 42 -6.85 16.05 12.37
CA ASP A 42 -5.52 16.63 12.58
C ASP A 42 -4.60 16.24 11.42
N THR A 43 -3.94 17.23 10.81
CA THR A 43 -3.01 16.98 9.71
C THR A 43 -1.84 16.11 10.19
N PRO A 44 -1.56 14.97 9.54
CA PRO A 44 -0.47 14.09 9.94
C PRO A 44 0.90 14.76 9.71
N ASP A 45 1.71 14.85 10.77
CA ASP A 45 3.06 15.40 10.72
C ASP A 45 4.11 14.27 10.76
N ALA A 46 4.65 13.95 9.59
CA ALA A 46 5.69 12.94 9.44
C ALA A 46 6.96 13.30 10.22
N TRP A 47 7.31 14.59 10.33
CA TRP A 47 8.51 15.03 11.03
C TRP A 47 8.35 14.94 12.54
N LYS A 48 7.18 15.27 13.07
CA LYS A 48 6.84 15.02 14.49
C LYS A 48 6.96 13.53 14.81
N LEU A 49 6.41 12.67 13.97
CA LEU A 49 6.54 11.22 14.13
C LEU A 49 8.02 10.78 14.13
N VAL A 50 8.81 11.31 13.19
CA VAL A 50 10.25 11.03 13.09
C VAL A 50 11.05 11.54 14.28
N LYS A 51 10.62 12.57 15.02
CA LYS A 51 11.30 13.04 16.23
C LYS A 51 10.84 12.28 17.47
N ASP A 52 9.53 12.21 17.68
CA ASP A 52 8.93 11.85 18.97
C ASP A 52 8.88 10.34 19.18
N PHE A 53 8.75 9.55 18.10
CA PHE A 53 8.73 8.10 18.20
C PHE A 53 10.15 7.53 18.32
N LEU A 54 10.44 6.90 19.45
CA LEU A 54 11.75 6.30 19.73
C LEU A 54 11.81 4.79 19.42
N GLY A 55 10.70 4.20 18.96
CA GLY A 55 10.57 2.76 18.76
C GLY A 55 10.98 2.25 17.38
N VAL A 56 10.51 1.04 17.08
CA VAL A 56 10.66 0.37 15.78
C VAL A 56 9.33 0.39 15.04
N PHE A 57 9.35 0.80 13.79
CA PHE A 57 8.18 0.69 12.92
C PHE A 57 8.17 -0.68 12.25
N TYR A 58 7.01 -1.33 12.21
CA TYR A 58 6.77 -2.58 11.51
C TYR A 58 5.78 -2.34 10.37
N LEU A 59 6.07 -2.88 9.20
CA LEU A 59 5.10 -2.87 8.10
C LEU A 59 4.10 -4.01 8.31
N MET A 60 2.83 -3.67 8.57
CA MET A 60 1.78 -4.64 8.84
C MET A 60 0.85 -4.90 7.65
N TYR A 61 0.77 -3.97 6.71
CA TYR A 61 -0.08 -4.09 5.55
C TYR A 61 0.53 -3.36 4.35
N HIS A 62 0.43 -3.97 3.17
CA HIS A 62 0.89 -3.41 1.90
C HIS A 62 -0.07 -3.82 0.77
N SER A 63 -0.75 -2.84 0.16
CA SER A 63 -1.80 -3.09 -0.84
C SER A 63 -1.28 -3.29 -2.26
N LYS A 64 -0.10 -2.74 -2.60
CA LYS A 64 0.35 -2.60 -3.99
C LYS A 64 0.93 -3.88 -4.59
N ASN A 65 1.56 -4.71 -3.77
CA ASN A 65 2.15 -5.98 -4.20
C ASN A 65 1.79 -7.07 -3.18
N PRO A 66 0.84 -7.97 -3.52
CA PRO A 66 0.40 -9.05 -2.63
C PRO A 66 1.53 -10.03 -2.24
N LYS A 67 2.60 -10.09 -3.04
CA LYS A 67 3.76 -10.98 -2.80
C LYS A 67 4.92 -10.30 -2.08
N PHE A 68 4.76 -9.04 -1.67
CA PHE A 68 5.83 -8.29 -0.99
C PHE A 68 6.33 -9.03 0.25
N ASP A 69 5.40 -9.60 1.02
CA ASP A 69 5.69 -10.30 2.27
C ASP A 69 6.46 -11.62 2.08
N GLU A 70 6.47 -12.21 0.88
CA GLU A 70 7.26 -13.43 0.60
C GLU A 70 8.77 -13.17 0.73
N SER A 71 9.21 -12.00 0.28
CA SER A 71 10.63 -11.59 0.28
C SER A 71 11.00 -10.65 1.42
N HIS A 72 10.02 -9.96 2.01
CA HIS A 72 10.23 -8.94 3.03
C HIS A 72 9.40 -9.19 4.30
N SER A 73 9.23 -10.46 4.68
CA SER A 73 8.48 -10.81 5.89
C SER A 73 9.09 -10.13 7.13
N CYS A 74 8.23 -9.71 8.06
CA CYS A 74 8.64 -9.01 9.28
C CYS A 74 9.48 -7.74 9.03
N LEU A 75 9.21 -7.02 7.92
CA LEU A 75 9.90 -5.77 7.62
C LEU A 75 9.75 -4.77 8.76
N ARG A 76 10.89 -4.25 9.23
CA ARG A 76 10.96 -3.25 10.27
C ARG A 76 11.99 -2.18 9.97
N ALA A 77 11.72 -0.95 10.40
CA ALA A 77 12.60 0.20 10.27
C ALA A 77 13.07 0.66 11.66
N LEU A 78 14.39 0.70 11.85
CA LEU A 78 15.03 1.18 13.06
C LEU A 78 15.79 2.48 12.78
N ARG A 79 15.42 3.55 13.47
CA ARG A 79 16.07 4.86 13.37
C ARG A 79 17.50 4.79 13.91
N GLN A 80 18.45 5.27 13.12
CA GLN A 80 19.89 5.31 13.46
C GLN A 80 20.34 6.70 13.89
N GLY A 81 19.72 7.76 13.34
CA GLY A 81 20.08 9.13 13.64
C GLY A 81 19.04 10.13 13.14
N VAL A 82 19.02 11.32 13.76
CA VAL A 82 18.10 12.41 13.44
C VAL A 82 18.92 13.70 13.29
N TYR A 83 18.68 14.42 12.20
CA TYR A 83 19.33 15.69 11.86
C TYR A 83 18.27 16.78 11.75
N SER A 84 17.89 17.35 12.89
CA SER A 84 16.69 18.20 12.98
C SER A 84 16.78 19.49 12.18
N ASN A 85 17.98 20.04 12.01
CA ASN A 85 18.22 21.21 11.17
C ASN A 85 17.90 20.96 9.69
N LYS A 86 17.87 19.71 9.24
CA LYS A 86 17.62 19.32 7.85
C LYS A 86 16.31 18.57 7.65
N HIS A 87 15.49 18.43 8.69
CA HIS A 87 14.28 17.58 8.65
C HIS A 87 14.56 16.17 8.10
N MET A 88 15.69 15.60 8.51
CA MET A 88 16.21 14.34 7.95
C MET A 88 16.49 13.33 9.06
N ALA A 89 16.26 12.05 8.77
CA ALA A 89 16.63 10.95 9.65
C ALA A 89 17.15 9.76 8.84
N THR A 90 18.07 9.01 9.43
CA THR A 90 18.62 7.79 8.83
C THR A 90 17.95 6.59 9.47
N TYR A 91 17.47 5.66 8.65
CA TYR A 91 16.88 4.40 9.09
C TYR A 91 17.64 3.21 8.53
N ARG A 92 17.70 2.14 9.33
CA ARG A 92 18.15 0.82 8.88
C ARG A 92 16.95 -0.11 8.84
N PHE A 93 16.79 -0.78 7.71
CA PHE A 93 15.69 -1.71 7.48
C PHE A 93 16.15 -3.15 7.69
N TYR A 94 15.28 -3.96 8.28
CA TYR A 94 15.50 -5.39 8.50
C TYR A 94 14.27 -6.15 8.07
N TYR A 95 14.46 -7.31 7.44
CA TYR A 95 13.39 -8.22 7.07
C TYR A 95 13.93 -9.66 7.04
N SER A 96 13.04 -10.62 7.12
CA SER A 96 13.33 -12.03 6.93
C SER A 96 12.92 -12.41 5.51
N ALA A 97 13.88 -12.79 4.67
CA ALA A 97 13.58 -13.43 3.39
C ALA A 97 13.34 -14.93 3.65
N GLN A 98 12.31 -15.52 3.04
CA GLN A 98 12.00 -16.95 3.24
C GLN A 98 12.97 -17.92 2.54
N ASP A 99 13.96 -17.41 1.80
CA ASP A 99 14.93 -18.24 1.08
C ASP A 99 16.06 -18.74 1.98
N LEU A 100 15.75 -19.70 2.87
CA LEU A 100 16.72 -20.66 3.44
C LEU A 100 16.04 -21.96 3.96
N LYS A 101 14.89 -22.36 3.39
CA LYS A 101 14.29 -23.69 3.60
C LYS A 101 14.52 -24.67 2.44
N VAL A 102 15.68 -24.58 1.78
CA VAL A 102 16.18 -25.65 0.91
C VAL A 102 17.60 -26.00 1.35
N GLY A 103 17.76 -27.05 2.16
CA GLY A 103 19.04 -27.74 2.30
C GLY A 103 19.81 -27.63 3.63
N PHE A 104 19.16 -27.78 4.79
CA PHE A 104 19.85 -28.36 5.95
C PHE A 104 19.20 -29.69 6.32
N LYS A 105 19.59 -30.76 5.60
CA LYS A 105 19.53 -32.10 6.18
C LYS A 105 20.60 -32.15 7.26
N SER A 106 20.20 -32.12 8.53
CA SER A 106 21.07 -32.51 9.63
C SER A 106 21.37 -34.01 9.51
N SER A 107 22.51 -34.36 8.91
CA SER A 107 23.13 -35.66 9.17
C SER A 107 23.88 -35.54 10.50
N GLY A 108 23.15 -35.75 11.60
CA GLY A 108 23.75 -36.01 12.91
C GLY A 108 24.20 -37.46 12.98
N LYS A 109 25.41 -37.66 13.51
CA LYS A 109 26.13 -38.93 13.71
C LYS A 109 25.31 -40.00 14.41
#